data_AF-A0A350T1C8-F1
#
_entry.id   AF-A0A350T1C8-F1
#
_cell.length_a   1.000
_cell.length_b   1.000
_cell.length_c   1.000
_cell.angle_alpha   90.00
_cell.angle_beta   90.00
_cell.angle_gamma   90.00
#
_symmetry.space_group_name_H-M   'P 1'
#
loop_
_entity.id
_entity.type
_entity.pdbx_description
1 polymer ?
#
loop_
_entity_poly.entity_id
_entity_poly.type
_entity_poly.pdbx_seq_one_letter_code
_entity_poly.pdbx_strand_id
1 'polypeptide(L)' 'MNRMDIQHLVDRLEQALNESTRIPLSAYLLVNEEKVYSLLDQMRVAVPEEIKRANRVEAEKDRILAQAKEEAERIREL' A
#
# COMPACT_ATOMS: atom_id res chain seq x y z
N MET A 1 -11.56 -10.77 8.25
CA MET A 1 -11.94 -9.38 7.85
C MET A 1 -10.97 -8.95 6.78
N ASN A 2 -11.43 -8.85 5.53
CA ASN A 2 -10.59 -8.37 4.42
C ASN A 2 -10.10 -6.97 4.75
N ARG A 3 -8.82 -6.86 5.07
CA ARG A 3 -8.16 -5.58 5.23
C ARG A 3 -8.15 -4.96 3.83
N MET A 4 -8.71 -3.77 3.68
CA MET A 4 -8.62 -3.06 2.41
C MET A 4 -7.15 -2.66 2.23
N ASP A 5 -6.40 -3.52 1.54
CA ASP A 5 -5.02 -3.27 1.16
C ASP A 5 -5.00 -2.08 0.18
N ILE A 6 -3.91 -1.32 0.15
CA ILE A 6 -3.75 -0.23 -0.80
C ILE A 6 -4.00 -0.70 -2.23
N GLN A 7 -3.63 -1.95 -2.56
CA GLN A 7 -3.91 -2.52 -3.86
C GLN A 7 -5.41 -2.54 -4.19
N HIS A 8 -6.24 -2.98 -3.25
CA HIS A 8 -7.69 -2.99 -3.44
C HIS A 8 -8.29 -1.59 -3.59
N LEU A 9 -7.73 -0.58 -2.90
CA LEU A 9 -8.18 0.80 -3.05
C LEU A 9 -7.84 1.36 -4.43
N VAL A 10 -6.64 1.03 -4.94
CA VAL A 10 -6.22 1.38 -6.31
C VAL A 10 -7.14 0.72 -7.33
N ASP A 11 -7.39 -0.59 -7.20
CA ASP A 11 -8.25 -1.33 -8.13
C ASP A 11 -9.67 -0.74 -8.17
N ARG A 12 -10.21 -0.36 -7.01
CA ARG A 12 -11.54 0.26 -6.91
C ARG A 12 -11.59 1.66 -7.54
N LEU A 13 -10.52 2.44 -7.41
CA LEU A 13 -10.41 3.74 -8.06
C LEU A 13 -10.32 3.56 -9.58
N GLU A 14 -9.49 2.64 -10.05
CA GLU A 14 -9.36 2.32 -11.47
C GLU A 14 -10.70 1.85 -12.05
N GLN A 15 -11.41 0.96 -11.35
CA GLN A 15 -12.75 0.54 -11.75
C GLN A 15 -13.71 1.73 -11.86
N ALA A 16 -13.73 2.62 -10.86
CA ALA A 16 -14.60 3.80 -10.89
C ALA A 16 -14.30 4.72 -12.08
N LEU A 17 -13.03 4.85 -12.46
CA LEU A 17 -12.62 5.62 -13.64
C LEU A 17 -12.98 4.89 -14.94
N ASN A 18 -12.81 3.57 -15.02
CA ASN A 18 -13.17 2.78 -16.21
C ASN A 18 -14.68 2.73 -16.45
N GLU A 19 -15.49 2.76 -15.39
CA GLU A 19 -16.96 2.87 -15.46
C GLU A 19 -17.44 4.29 -15.86
N SER A 20 -16.54 5.28 -15.85
CA SER A 20 -16.91 6.68 -16.11
C SER A 20 -17.09 6.97 -17.59
N THR A 21 -17.99 7.92 -17.90
CA THR A 21 -18.29 8.26 -19.29
C THR A 21 -17.18 9.12 -19.88
N ARG A 22 -16.57 8.69 -20.99
CA ARG A 22 -15.57 9.48 -21.70
C ARG A 22 -16.23 10.63 -22.46
N ILE A 23 -15.66 11.83 -22.34
CA ILE A 23 -16.13 13.01 -23.07
C ILE A 23 -15.58 12.97 -24.50
N PRO A 24 -16.43 13.00 -25.55
CA PRO A 24 -15.98 12.95 -26.94
C PRO A 24 -14.96 14.03 -27.28
N LEU A 25 -14.00 13.69 -28.15
CA LEU A 25 -12.93 14.59 -28.62
C LEU A 25 -12.06 15.17 -27.48
N SER A 26 -11.99 14.51 -26.34
CA SER A 26 -11.15 14.93 -25.20
C SER A 26 -10.49 13.75 -24.49
N ALA A 27 -9.52 14.05 -23.63
CA ALA A 27 -8.90 13.08 -22.73
C ALA A 27 -9.61 12.98 -21.36
N TYR A 28 -10.76 13.64 -21.19
CA TYR A 28 -11.44 13.74 -19.90
C TYR A 28 -12.51 12.67 -19.71
N LEU A 29 -12.73 12.30 -18.44
CA LEU A 29 -13.79 11.41 -17.98
C LEU A 29 -14.78 12.21 -17.13
N LEU A 30 -16.08 11.99 -17.36
CA LEU A 30 -17.13 12.45 -16.46
C LEU A 30 -17.27 11.45 -15.32
N VAL A 31 -16.85 11.87 -14.13
CA VAL A 31 -16.79 11.03 -12.92
C VAL A 31 -17.81 11.51 -11.88
N ASN A 32 -18.25 10.59 -11.01
CA ASN A 32 -18.94 10.98 -9.78
C ASN A 32 -17.90 11.47 -8.76
N GLU A 33 -17.94 12.77 -8.47
CA GLU A 33 -17.01 13.45 -7.59
C GLU A 33 -16.95 12.80 -6.19
N GLU A 34 -18.10 12.61 -5.55
CA GLU A 34 -18.20 12.03 -4.20
C GLU A 34 -17.59 10.62 -4.13
N LYS A 35 -17.89 9.77 -5.13
CA LYS A 35 -17.33 8.41 -5.22
C LYS A 35 -15.79 8.45 -5.30
N VAL A 36 -15.24 9.30 -6.17
CA VAL A 36 -13.79 9.40 -6.35
C VAL A 36 -13.10 9.97 -5.10
N TYR A 37 -13.60 11.06 -4.54
CA TYR A 37 -13.02 11.63 -3.32
C TYR A 37 -13.09 10.68 -2.13
N SER A 38 -14.18 9.94 -1.98
CA SER A 38 -14.28 8.95 -0.90
C SER A 38 -13.20 7.86 -0.99
N LEU A 39 -12.81 7.45 -2.20
CA LEU A 39 -11.73 6.48 -2.42
C LEU A 39 -10.37 7.11 -2.14
N LEU A 40 -10.15 8.35 -2.58
CA LEU A 40 -8.92 9.09 -2.30
C LEU A 40 -8.69 9.29 -0.80
N ASP A 41 -9.73 9.63 -0.03
CA ASP A 41 -9.63 9.78 1.42
C ASP A 41 -9.27 8.46 2.11
N GLN A 42 -9.86 7.35 1.68
CA GLN A 42 -9.50 6.02 2.17
C GLN A 42 -8.02 5.70 1.87
N MET A 43 -7.53 6.01 0.67
CA MET A 43 -6.11 5.83 0.30
C MET A 43 -5.20 6.67 1.18
N ARG A 44 -5.55 7.93 1.46
CA ARG A 44 -4.76 8.83 2.32
C ARG A 44 -4.56 8.28 3.73
N VAL A 45 -5.51 7.50 4.24
CA VAL A 45 -5.39 6.84 5.54
C VAL A 45 -4.64 5.50 5.44
N ALA A 46 -4.91 4.70 4.41
CA ALA A 46 -4.35 3.35 4.28
C ALA A 46 -2.88 3.35 3.85
N VAL A 47 -2.48 4.19 2.89
CA VAL A 47 -1.12 4.22 2.32
C VAL A 47 -0.06 4.45 3.40
N PRO A 48 -0.14 5.48 4.26
CA PRO A 48 0.91 5.73 5.24
C PRO A 48 1.04 4.58 6.24
N GLU A 49 -0.08 3.94 6.58
CA GLU A 49 -0.10 2.81 7.50
C GLU A 49 0.50 1.54 6.90
N GLU A 50 0.29 1.27 5.61
CA GLU A 50 0.99 0.18 4.90
C GLU A 50 2.49 0.46 4.78
N ILE A 51 2.90 1.69 4.45
CA ILE A 51 4.32 2.07 4.40
C ILE A 51 4.99 1.89 5.77
N LYS A 52 4.36 2.34 6.85
CA LYS A 52 4.88 2.13 8.21
C LYS A 52 5.02 0.65 8.56
N ARG A 53 4.08 -0.20 8.12
CA ARG A 53 4.15 -1.64 8.33
C ARG A 53 5.33 -2.24 7.57
N ALA A 54 5.48 -1.91 6.29
CA ALA A 54 6.60 -2.38 5.48
C ALA A 54 7.95 -2.03 6.13
N ASN A 55 8.11 -0.78 6.56
CA ASN A 55 9.33 -0.32 7.23
C ASN A 55 9.59 -1.06 8.56
N ARG A 56 8.55 -1.39 9.33
CA ARG A 56 8.70 -2.17 10.57
C ARG A 56 9.17 -3.60 10.28
N VAL A 57 8.59 -4.24 9.27
CA VAL A 57 8.98 -5.60 8.85
C VAL A 57 10.44 -5.61 8.38
N GLU A 58 10.85 -4.60 7.62
CA GLU A 58 12.24 -4.47 7.18
C GLU A 58 13.20 -4.28 8.36
N ALA A 59 12.87 -3.38 9.30
CA ALA A 59 13.68 -3.18 10.50
C ALA A 59 13.76 -4.43 11.39
N GLU A 60 12.69 -5.21 11.48
CA GLU A 60 12.68 -6.48 12.21
C GLU A 60 13.56 -7.52 11.53
N LYS A 61 13.51 -7.62 10.19
CA LYS A 61 14.40 -8.49 9.41
C LYS A 61 15.86 -8.18 9.71
N ASP A 62 16.24 -6.91 9.70
CA ASP A 62 17.62 -6.50 9.94
C ASP A 62 18.08 -6.82 11.36
N ARG A 63 17.20 -6.65 12.36
CA ARG A 63 17.48 -7.07 13.74
C ARG A 63 17.70 -8.58 13.86
N ILE A 64 16.82 -9.38 13.26
CA ILE A 64 16.95 -10.84 13.27
C ILE A 64 18.27 -11.27 12.63
N LEU A 65 18.64 -10.67 11.48
CA LEU A 65 19.90 -10.96 10.81
C LEU A 65 21.12 -10.56 11.65
N ALA A 66 21.07 -9.44 12.35
CA ALA A 66 22.15 -9.03 13.26
C ALA A 66 22.30 -10.03 14.42
N GLN A 67 21.20 -10.40 15.07
CA GLN A 67 21.21 -11.39 16.16
C GLN A 67 21.74 -12.76 15.70
N ALA A 68 21.33 -13.22 14.52
CA ALA A 68 21.80 -14.48 13.96
C ALA A 68 23.31 -14.45 13.66
N LYS A 69 23.84 -13.32 13.17
CA LYS A 69 25.27 -13.13 12.94
C LYS A 69 26.06 -13.14 14.25
N GLU A 70 25.60 -12.40 15.27
CA GLU A 70 26.26 -12.40 16.58
C GLU A 70 26.28 -13.79 17.22
N GLU A 71 25.18 -14.54 17.12
CA GLU A 71 25.11 -15.91 17.63
C GLU A 71 26.04 -16.85 16.87
N ALA A 72 26.11 -16.74 15.55
CA ALA A 72 27.03 -17.53 14.75
C ALA A 72 28.50 -17.27 15.10
N GLU A 73 28.87 -16.01 15.35
CA GLU A 73 30.23 -15.65 15.79
C GLU A 73 30.52 -16.18 17.20
N ARG A 74 29.57 -16.07 18.15
CA ARG A 74 29.71 -16.68 19.49
C ARG A 74 29.96 -18.19 19.41
N ILE A 75 29.22 -18.90 18.56
CA ILE A 75 29.40 -20.35 18.38
C ILE A 75 30.77 -20.68 17.79
N ARG A 76 31.31 -19.83 16.89
CA ARG A 76 32.60 -20.05 16.25
C ARG A 76 33.80 -19.83 17.19
N GLU A 77 33.63 -19.01 18.22
CA GLU A 77 34.66 -18.71 19.23
C GLU A 77 34.65 -19.69 20.41
N LEU A 78 33.71 -20.65 20.45
CA LEU A 78 33.68 -21.79 21.38
C LEU A 78 34.56 -22.94 20.90
#